data_AF-A0A966C0L5-F1
#
_entry.id   AF-A0A966C0L5-F1
#
_cell.length_a   1.000
_cell.length_b   1.000
_cell.length_c   1.000
_cell.angle_alpha   90.00
_cell.angle_beta   90.00
_cell.angle_gamma   90.00
#
_symmetry.space_group_name_H-M   'P 1'
#
loop_
_entity.id
_entity.type
_entity.pdbx_description
1 polymer ?
#
loop_
_entity_poly.entity_id
_entity_poly.type
_entity_poly.pdbx_seq_one_letter_code
_entity_poly.pdbx_strand_id
1 'polypeptide(L)'
;MEGAVILKAIGLLGFGFLFVWFGFTGWIHRREERISLVEAALLKMSDEAPLPHNRWDRAMAYVQPILCLIFGPIMIFLGLILLFV
;
A
#
# COMPACT_ATOMS: atom_id res chain seq x y z
N MET A 1 14.81 -30.26 -0.48
CA MET A 1 15.04 -29.17 0.49
C MET A 1 15.29 -27.86 -0.23
N GLU A 2 16.26 -27.81 -1.15
CA GLU A 2 16.63 -26.60 -1.92
C GLU A 2 15.48 -25.99 -2.74
N GLY A 3 14.72 -26.79 -3.50
CA GLY A 3 13.62 -26.27 -4.30
C GLY A 3 12.52 -25.55 -3.51
N ALA A 4 12.27 -25.98 -2.26
CA ALA A 4 11.31 -25.32 -1.38
C ALA A 4 11.83 -23.98 -0.85
N VAL A 5 13.15 -23.85 -0.65
CA VAL A 5 13.80 -22.59 -0.24
C VAL A 5 13.76 -21.59 -1.40
N ILE A 6 14.09 -22.03 -2.61
CA ILE A 6 14.04 -21.22 -3.83
C ILE A 6 12.62 -20.70 -4.08
N LEU A 7 11.61 -21.58 -3.97
CA LEU A 7 10.21 -21.18 -4.15
C LEU A 7 9.78 -20.12 -3.13
N LYS A 8 10.15 -20.29 -1.85
CA LYS A 8 9.87 -19.31 -0.80
C LYS A 8 10.56 -17.97 -1.05
N ALA A 9 11.80 -18.00 -1.51
CA ALA A 9 12.58 -16.80 -1.77
C ALA A 9 12.03 -16.01 -2.97
N ILE A 10 11.67 -16.70 -4.06
CA ILE A 10 10.98 -16.09 -5.21
C ILE A 10 9.63 -15.50 -4.77
N GLY A 11 8.87 -16.20 -3.92
CA GLY A 11 7.64 -15.68 -3.35
C GLY A 11 7.87 -14.37 -2.57
N LEU A 12 8.87 -14.35 -1.69
CA LEU A 12 9.26 -13.17 -0.91
C LEU A 12 9.65 -11.97 -1.79
N LEU A 13 10.41 -12.21 -2.85
CA LEU A 13 10.76 -11.17 -3.83
C LEU A 13 9.54 -10.64 -4.57
N GLY A 14 8.68 -11.55 -5.06
CA GLY A 14 7.47 -11.18 -5.80
C GLY A 14 6.49 -10.38 -4.93
N PHE A 15 6.17 -10.87 -3.74
CA PHE A 15 5.30 -10.15 -2.80
C PHE A 15 5.94 -8.86 -2.30
N GLY A 16 7.25 -8.84 -2.06
CA GLY A 16 7.97 -7.64 -1.67
C GLY A 16 7.87 -6.54 -2.73
N PHE A 17 8.05 -6.90 -4.01
CA PHE A 17 7.87 -5.96 -5.13
C PHE A 17 6.42 -5.47 -5.24
N LEU A 18 5.43 -6.36 -5.11
CA LEU A 18 4.02 -5.98 -5.10
C LEU A 18 3.69 -5.01 -3.95
N PHE A 19 4.24 -5.25 -2.75
CA PHE A 19 4.07 -4.36 -1.61
C PHE A 19 4.69 -2.99 -1.85
N VAL A 20 5.91 -2.92 -2.40
CA VAL A 20 6.51 -1.63 -2.79
C VAL A 20 5.63 -0.93 -3.82
N TRP A 21 5.12 -1.66 -4.81
CA TRP A 21 4.27 -1.09 -5.86
C TRP A 21 2.94 -0.56 -5.32
N PHE A 22 2.24 -1.31 -4.48
CA PHE A 22 1.01 -0.85 -3.82
C PHE A 22 1.26 0.29 -2.86
N GLY A 23 2.37 0.26 -2.12
CA GLY A 23 2.78 1.33 -1.24
C GLY A 23 3.07 2.62 -2.00
N PHE A 24 3.78 2.52 -3.13
CA PHE A 24 4.13 3.66 -3.98
C PHE A 24 2.90 4.24 -4.69
N THR A 25 2.07 3.40 -5.31
CA THR A 25 0.83 3.83 -5.97
C THR A 25 -0.15 4.41 -4.96
N GLY A 26 -0.35 3.77 -3.80
CA GLY A 26 -1.16 4.32 -2.71
C GLY A 26 -0.61 5.65 -2.18
N TRP A 27 0.72 5.82 -2.12
CA TRP A 27 1.34 7.06 -1.67
C TRP A 27 1.23 8.21 -2.70
N ILE A 28 1.24 7.91 -3.99
CA ILE A 28 1.04 8.91 -5.05
C ILE A 28 -0.42 9.35 -5.07
N HIS A 29 -1.36 8.41 -5.10
CA HIS A 29 -2.78 8.70 -5.27
C HIS A 29 -3.46 9.15 -3.96
N ARG A 30 -2.78 9.10 -2.80
CA ARG A 30 -3.31 9.60 -1.50
C ARG A 30 -3.77 11.06 -1.51
N ARG A 31 -3.31 11.87 -2.46
CA ARG A 31 -3.65 13.29 -2.57
C ARG A 31 -4.76 13.57 -3.56
N GLU A 32 -5.14 12.60 -4.40
CA GLU A 32 -6.28 12.75 -5.31
C GLU A 32 -7.62 12.70 -4.55
N GLU A 33 -7.66 12.09 -3.36
CA GLU A 33 -8.79 12.21 -2.41
C GLU A 33 -8.86 13.57 -1.69
N ARG A 34 -7.95 14.52 -1.96
CA ARG A 34 -7.99 15.88 -1.37
C ARG A 34 -8.92 16.80 -2.13
N ILE A 35 -10.18 16.39 -2.20
CA ILE A 35 -11.28 17.31 -2.35
C ILE A 35 -11.20 18.30 -1.17
N SER A 36 -10.95 19.57 -1.50
CA SER A 36 -10.91 20.67 -0.54
C SER A 36 -12.17 20.65 0.32
N LEU A 37 -12.14 21.12 1.57
CA LEU A 37 -13.34 21.22 2.43
C LEU A 37 -14.54 21.91 1.72
N VAL A 38 -14.25 22.74 0.71
CA VAL A 38 -15.22 23.40 -0.17
C VAL A 38 -15.92 22.42 -1.12
N GLU A 39 -15.20 21.45 -1.66
CA GLU A 39 -15.69 20.50 -2.65
C GLU A 39 -16.44 19.33 -1.97
N ALA A 40 -16.10 19.02 -0.71
CA ALA A 40 -16.91 18.15 0.16
C ALA A 40 -18.27 18.79 0.54
N ALA A 41 -18.31 20.12 0.66
CA ALA A 41 -19.56 20.86 0.88
C ALA A 41 -20.42 20.93 -0.38
N LEU A 42 -19.80 21.00 -1.57
CA LEU A 42 -20.49 20.92 -2.86
C LEU A 42 -21.02 19.50 -3.14
N LEU A 43 -20.24 18.45 -2.86
CA LEU A 43 -20.68 17.05 -3.02
C LEU A 43 -21.88 16.70 -2.13
N LYS A 44 -21.97 17.27 -0.92
CA LYS A 44 -23.16 17.13 -0.06
C LYS A 44 -24.43 17.72 -0.67
N MET A 45 -24.32 18.63 -1.64
CA MET A 45 -25.45 19.15 -2.40
C MET A 45 -25.73 18.34 -3.68
N SER A 46 -24.83 17.46 -4.11
CA SER A 46 -24.87 16.80 -5.43
C SER A 46 -25.19 15.29 -5.43
N ASP A 47 -25.55 14.69 -4.28
CA ASP A 47 -26.08 13.32 -4.14
C ASP A 47 -25.17 12.18 -4.69
N GLU A 48 -23.88 12.46 -4.92
CA GLU A 48 -22.87 11.45 -5.26
C GLU A 48 -22.18 10.87 -4.01
N ALA A 49 -21.62 9.66 -4.16
CA ALA A 49 -21.23 8.76 -3.07
C ALA A 49 -20.40 9.44 -1.96
N PRO A 50 -20.75 9.25 -0.67
CA PRO A 50 -20.14 9.99 0.42
C PRO A 50 -18.68 9.58 0.65
N LEU A 51 -17.85 10.60 0.87
CA LEU A 51 -16.46 10.49 1.36
C LEU A 51 -16.36 9.59 2.61
N PRO A 52 -15.20 8.94 2.85
CA PRO A 52 -15.00 8.12 4.04
C PRO A 52 -15.35 8.88 5.32
N HIS A 53 -16.32 8.34 6.04
CA HIS A 53 -17.12 9.03 7.05
C HIS A 53 -16.37 9.25 8.38
N ASN A 54 -15.20 8.63 8.56
CA ASN A 54 -14.55 8.49 9.86
C ASN A 54 -13.03 8.81 9.82
N ARG A 55 -12.51 9.34 10.94
CA ARG A 55 -11.07 9.66 11.11
C ARG A 55 -10.19 8.40 10.98
N TRP A 56 -10.74 7.23 11.29
CA TRP A 56 -10.08 5.94 11.20
C TRP A 56 -9.83 5.48 9.76
N ASP A 57 -10.80 5.65 8.86
CA ASP A 57 -10.62 5.34 7.43
C ASP A 57 -9.53 6.23 6.83
N ARG A 58 -9.53 7.51 7.23
CA ARG A 58 -8.48 8.45 6.84
C ARG A 58 -7.11 8.03 7.37
N ALA A 59 -7.01 7.55 8.61
CA ALA A 59 -5.74 7.05 9.15
C ALA A 59 -5.26 5.80 8.38
N MET A 60 -6.17 4.87 8.06
CA MET A 60 -5.84 3.66 7.30
C MET A 60 -5.35 3.96 5.88
N ALA A 61 -5.89 4.99 5.22
CA ALA A 61 -5.40 5.45 3.92
C ALA A 61 -3.93 5.93 3.95
N TYR A 62 -3.41 6.38 5.09
CA TYR A 62 -1.98 6.69 5.26
C TYR A 62 -1.19 5.50 5.77
N VAL A 63 -1.73 4.73 6.72
CA VAL A 63 -1.03 3.62 7.36
C VAL A 63 -0.77 2.50 6.36
N GLN A 64 -1.74 2.12 5.53
CA GLN A 64 -1.61 1.03 4.56
C GLN A 64 -0.43 1.22 3.58
N PRO A 65 -0.30 2.34 2.83
CA PRO A 65 0.83 2.50 1.92
C PRO A 65 2.17 2.62 2.66
N ILE A 66 2.20 3.21 3.86
CA ILE A 66 3.42 3.26 4.70
C ILE A 66 3.87 1.85 5.08
N LEU A 67 2.94 1.02 5.58
CA LEU A 67 3.24 -0.36 5.94
C LEU A 67 3.71 -1.15 4.70
N CYS A 68 3.05 -0.98 3.56
CA CYS A 68 3.48 -1.60 2.30
C CYS A 68 4.90 -1.17 1.87
N LEU A 69 5.25 0.11 2.01
CA LEU A 69 6.58 0.64 1.71
C LEU A 69 7.66 0.18 2.71
N ILE A 70 7.31 -0.22 3.92
CA ILE A 70 8.25 -0.77 4.92
C ILE A 70 8.40 -2.28 4.74
N PHE A 71 7.30 -3.01 4.65
CA PHE A 71 7.32 -4.46 4.53
C PHE A 71 7.85 -4.93 3.17
N GLY A 72 7.57 -4.19 2.09
CA GLY A 72 8.06 -4.53 0.75
C GLY A 72 9.58 -4.67 0.68
N PRO A 73 10.37 -3.66 1.07
CA PRO A 73 11.84 -3.74 1.10
C PRO A 73 12.37 -4.82 2.05
N ILE A 74 11.75 -5.02 3.22
CA ILE A 74 12.13 -6.08 4.16
C ILE A 74 11.95 -7.45 3.51
N MET A 75 10.84 -7.67 2.83
CA MET A 75 10.55 -8.91 2.11
C MET A 75 11.53 -9.15 0.97
N ILE A 76 11.87 -8.11 0.20
CA ILE A 76 12.87 -8.21 -0.87
C ILE A 76 14.23 -8.60 -0.27
N PHE A 77 14.65 -7.91 0.79
CA PHE A 77 15.93 -8.17 1.45
C PHE A 77 16.02 -9.60 1.99
N LEU A 78 14.97 -10.10 2.64
CA LEU A 78 14.93 -11.47 3.16
C LEU A 78 14.90 -12.51 2.02
N GLY A 79 14.19 -12.22 0.92
CA GLY A 79 14.20 -13.05 -0.28
C GLY A 79 15.58 -13.15 -0.92
N LEU A 80 16.33 -12.03 -0.98
CA LEU A 80 17.71 -12.04 -1.46
C LEU A 80 18.64 -12.84 -0.55
N ILE A 81 18.54 -12.66 0.77
CA ILE A 81 19.32 -13.46 1.73
C ILE A 81 19.08 -14.95 1.49
N LEU A 82 17.83 -15.39 1.37
CA LEU A 82 17.51 -16.80 1.17
C LEU A 82 17.97 -17.39 -0.17
N LEU A 83 18.25 -16.55 -1.18
CA LEU A 83 18.78 -17.02 -2.47
C LEU A 83 20.30 -17.09 -2.51
N PHE A 84 20.98 -16.23 -1.74
CA PHE A 84 22.43 -16.03 -1.82
C PHE A 84 23.21 -16.48 -0.58
N VAL A 85 22.53 -16.90 0.48
CA VAL A 85 23.09 -17.52 1.70
C VAL A 85 22.68 -18.97 1.75
#